data_AF-R9KSW8-F1
#
_entry.id   AF-R9KSW8-F1
#
_cell.length_a   1.000
_cell.length_b   1.000
_cell.length_c   1.000
_cell.angle_alpha   90.00
_cell.angle_beta   90.00
_cell.angle_gamma   90.00
#
_symmetry.space_group_name_H-M   'P 1'
#
loop_
_entity.id
_entity.type
_entity.pdbx_description
1 polymer ?
#
loop_
_entity_poly.entity_id
_entity_poly.type
_entity_poly.pdbx_seq_one_letter_code
_entity_poly.pdbx_strand_id
1 'polypeptide(L)'
;MNTALIEWLKELREAGNKLILWTNRVDEALDLAVSLCAEHGLYFDAVNDNLPEITEYFGSNSRKVYANVYIDDRAVCIRHEKGVEAINERIAKQSY
;
A
#
# COMPACT_ATOMS: atom_id res chain seq x y z
N MET A 1 11.54 -1.98 -11.26
CA MET A 1 11.45 -1.81 -9.79
C MET A 1 11.66 -0.34 -9.46
N ASN A 2 10.92 0.24 -8.50
CA ASN A 2 11.12 1.64 -8.09
C ASN A 2 12.13 1.70 -6.92
N THR A 3 13.41 1.79 -7.25
CA THR A 3 14.50 1.73 -6.27
C THR A 3 14.50 2.91 -5.30
N ALA A 4 14.16 4.12 -5.77
CA ALA A 4 14.09 5.30 -4.92
C ALA A 4 13.01 5.17 -3.83
N LEU A 5 11.85 4.61 -4.19
CA LEU A 5 10.80 4.31 -3.21
C LEU A 5 11.27 3.27 -2.18
N ILE A 6 11.96 2.22 -2.62
CA ILE A 6 12.46 1.17 -1.73
C ILE A 6 13.43 1.74 -0.68
N GLU A 7 14.40 2.56 -1.10
CA GLU A 7 15.37 3.14 -0.16
C GLU A 7 14.68 4.04 0.87
N TRP A 8 13.74 4.87 0.43
CA TRP A 8 12.98 5.70 1.35
C TRP A 8 12.12 4.88 2.34
N LEU A 9 11.51 3.78 1.87
CA LEU A 9 10.76 2.87 2.76
C LEU A 9 11.67 2.18 3.78
N LYS A 10 12.92 1.86 3.42
CA LYS A 10 13.91 1.31 4.36
C LYS A 10 14.27 2.33 5.45
N GLU A 11 14.50 3.59 5.09
CA GLU A 11 14.72 4.68 6.06
C GLU A 11 13.54 4.83 7.02
N LEU A 12 12.30 4.72 6.52
CA LEU A 12 11.11 4.75 7.38
C LEU A 12 11.09 3.57 8.37
N ARG A 13 11.46 2.36 7.94
CA ARG A 13 11.58 1.20 8.86
C ARG A 13 12.63 1.43 9.93
N GLU A 14 13.79 1.96 9.54
CA GLU A 14 14.89 2.28 10.47
C GLU A 14 14.46 3.32 11.52
N ALA A 15 13.58 4.26 11.13
CA ALA A 15 12.95 5.21 12.03
C ALA A 15 11.84 4.62 12.93
N GLY A 16 11.60 3.30 12.87
CA GLY A 16 10.63 2.59 13.70
C GLY A 16 9.22 2.47 13.10
N ASN A 17 9.03 2.87 11.84
CA ASN A 17 7.72 2.74 11.18
C ASN A 17 7.46 1.29 10.74
N LYS A 18 6.18 0.92 10.73
CA LYS A 18 5.68 -0.37 10.25
C LYS A 18 5.24 -0.26 8.81
N LEU A 19 5.58 -1.25 7.99
CA LEU A 19 5.20 -1.31 6.58
C LEU A 19 4.25 -2.47 6.32
N ILE A 20 3.19 -2.19 5.57
CA ILE A 20 2.25 -3.20 5.10
C ILE A 20 2.29 -3.19 3.57
N LEU A 21 2.53 -4.34 2.94
CA LEU A 21 2.31 -4.48 1.50
C LEU A 21 0.82 -4.69 1.27
N TRP A 22 0.14 -3.67 0.75
CA TRP A 22 -1.27 -3.73 0.39
C TRP A 22 -1.41 -3.79 -1.14
N THR A 23 -1.78 -4.94 -1.68
CA THR A 23 -1.79 -5.19 -3.13
C THR A 23 -2.88 -6.17 -3.54
N ASN A 24 -3.41 -6.01 -4.76
CA ASN A 24 -4.35 -6.97 -5.34
C ASN A 24 -3.68 -8.25 -5.87
N ARG A 25 -2.34 -8.35 -5.79
CA ARG A 25 -1.62 -9.58 -6.14
C ARG A 25 -1.98 -10.67 -5.13
N VAL A 26 -2.12 -11.89 -5.63
CA VAL A 26 -2.41 -13.12 -4.87
C VAL A 26 -1.50 -14.24 -5.38
N ASP A 27 -1.39 -15.31 -4.59
CA ASP A 27 -0.65 -16.52 -4.92
C ASP A 27 0.79 -16.23 -5.43
N GLU A 28 1.23 -16.88 -6.51
CA GLU A 28 2.59 -16.75 -7.05
C GLU A 28 3.00 -15.30 -7.34
N ALA A 29 2.05 -14.46 -7.75
CA ALA A 29 2.34 -13.06 -8.03
C ALA A 29 2.60 -12.26 -6.74
N LEU A 30 1.95 -12.64 -5.64
CA LEU A 30 2.21 -12.06 -4.32
C LEU A 30 3.57 -12.51 -3.80
N ASP A 31 3.85 -13.81 -3.88
CA ASP A 31 5.12 -14.40 -3.42
C ASP A 31 6.32 -13.81 -4.17
N LEU A 32 6.20 -13.65 -5.48
CA LEU A 32 7.22 -13.00 -6.30
C LEU A 32 7.41 -11.54 -5.89
N ALA A 33 6.32 -10.80 -5.63
CA ALA A 33 6.42 -9.40 -5.22
C ALA A 33 7.14 -9.26 -3.86
N VAL A 34 6.80 -10.10 -2.88
CA VAL A 34 7.45 -10.13 -1.57
C VAL A 34 8.92 -10.52 -1.71
N SER A 35 9.22 -11.58 -2.46
CA SER A 35 10.60 -12.06 -2.67
C SER A 35 11.47 -11.00 -3.33
N LEU A 36 10.97 -10.35 -4.38
CA LEU A 36 11.69 -9.30 -5.08
C LEU A 36 11.96 -8.07 -4.19
N CYS A 37 11.04 -7.72 -3.29
CA CYS A 37 11.29 -6.70 -2.27
C CYS A 37 12.37 -7.14 -1.26
N ALA A 38 12.32 -8.39 -0.80
CA ALA A 38 13.29 -8.95 0.13
C ALA A 38 14.71 -9.01 -0.45
N GLU A 39 14.86 -9.35 -1.73
CA GLU A 39 16.13 -9.31 -2.46
C GLU A 39 16.76 -7.90 -2.46
N HIS A 40 15.94 -6.86 -2.37
CA HIS A 40 16.38 -5.47 -2.27
C HIS A 40 16.45 -4.96 -0.80
N GLY A 41 16.32 -5.87 0.18
CA GLY A 41 16.41 -5.56 1.59
C GLY A 41 15.18 -4.86 2.19
N LEU A 42 14.03 -4.89 1.50
CA LEU A 42 12.77 -4.35 2.01
C LEU A 42 11.88 -5.48 2.52
N TYR A 43 11.48 -5.37 3.79
CA TYR A 43 10.61 -6.33 4.46
C TYR A 43 9.33 -5.65 4.94
N PHE A 44 8.24 -6.41 5.05
CA PHE A 44 6.94 -5.92 5.49
C PHE A 44 6.56 -6.58 6.82
N ASP A 45 5.91 -5.81 7.69
CA ASP A 45 5.38 -6.31 8.97
C ASP A 45 4.05 -7.04 8.78
N ALA A 46 3.32 -6.72 7.70
CA ALA A 46 2.17 -7.49 7.23
C ALA A 46 2.04 -7.43 5.70
N VAL A 47 1.36 -8.40 5.12
CA VAL A 47 1.08 -8.48 3.68
C VAL A 47 -0.39 -8.75 3.52
N ASN A 48 -1.12 -7.85 2.86
CA ASN A 48 -2.57 -7.92 2.67
C ASN A 48 -3.36 -8.15 3.97
N ASP A 49 -2.84 -7.65 5.09
CA ASP A 49 -3.45 -7.81 6.41
C ASP A 49 -3.14 -6.62 7.34
N ASN A 50 -3.94 -6.44 8.40
CA ASN A 50 -3.68 -5.48 9.46
C ASN A 50 -2.56 -5.97 10.39
N LEU A 51 -1.93 -5.03 11.10
CA LEU A 51 -1.03 -5.38 12.20
C LEU A 51 -1.83 -5.96 13.39
N PRO A 52 -1.26 -6.90 14.16
CA PRO A 52 -1.95 -7.50 15.30
C PRO A 52 -2.49 -6.46 16.30
N GLU A 53 -1.72 -5.42 16.59
CA GLU A 53 -2.11 -4.33 17.50
C GLU A 53 -3.32 -3.52 16.99
N ILE A 54 -3.51 -3.46 15.67
CA ILE A 54 -4.67 -2.80 15.05
C ILE A 54 -5.90 -3.68 15.16
N THR A 55 -5.76 -4.98 14.88
CA THR A 55 -6.86 -5.95 15.05
C THR A 55 -7.34 -6.01 16.49
N GLU A 56 -6.41 -5.99 17.46
CA GLU A 56 -6.72 -5.94 18.88
C GLU A 56 -7.47 -4.65 19.25
N TYR A 57 -6.97 -3.49 18.80
CA TYR A 57 -7.58 -2.19 19.08
C TYR A 57 -9.03 -2.09 18.59
N PHE A 58 -9.34 -2.62 17.40
CA PHE A 58 -10.70 -2.60 16.84
C PHE A 58 -11.56 -3.80 17.24
N GLY A 59 -11.00 -4.78 17.96
CA GLY A 59 -11.69 -6.04 18.33
C GLY A 59 -12.08 -6.91 17.14
N SER A 60 -11.59 -6.60 15.95
CA SER A 60 -11.87 -7.33 14.71
C SER A 60 -10.84 -6.98 13.63
N ASN A 61 -10.65 -7.89 12.67
CA ASN A 61 -9.78 -7.64 11.53
C ASN A 61 -10.61 -7.12 10.35
N SER A 62 -10.57 -5.81 10.10
CA SER A 62 -11.33 -5.20 9.01
C SER A 62 -10.73 -5.55 7.64
N ARG A 63 -11.59 -5.79 6.65
CA ARG A 63 -11.16 -6.06 5.26
C ARG A 63 -10.24 -4.98 4.68
N LYS A 64 -10.43 -3.71 5.07
CA LYS A 64 -9.52 -2.62 4.69
C LYS A 64 -8.44 -2.50 5.76
N VAL A 65 -7.18 -2.50 5.35
CA VAL A 65 -6.06 -2.21 6.23
C VAL A 65 -6.15 -0.78 6.76
N TYR A 66 -5.92 -0.62 8.06
CA TYR A 66 -5.77 0.68 8.71
C TYR A 66 -4.29 1.08 8.73
N ALA A 67 -3.98 2.24 8.15
CA ALA A 67 -2.64 2.81 8.10
C ALA A 67 -2.69 4.34 8.26
N ASN A 68 -1.59 4.93 8.75
CA ASN A 68 -1.45 6.38 8.85
C ASN A 68 -1.23 7.03 7.48
N VAL A 69 -0.53 6.35 6.58
CA VAL A 69 -0.20 6.82 5.23
C VAL A 69 -0.46 5.69 4.23
N TYR A 70 -1.08 6.01 3.10
CA TYR A 70 -1.27 5.11 1.97
C TYR A 70 -0.46 5.64 0.79
N ILE A 71 0.40 4.78 0.22
CA ILE A 71 1.19 5.09 -0.97
C ILE A 71 0.68 4.17 -2.08
N ASP A 72 0.02 4.75 -3.09
CA ASP A 72 -0.64 4.00 -4.16
C ASP A 72 -0.55 4.81 -5.46
N ASP A 73 -0.10 4.17 -6.54
CA ASP A 73 0.09 4.80 -7.85
C ASP A 73 -1.24 5.17 -8.54
N ARG A 74 -2.35 4.61 -8.07
CA ARG A 74 -3.71 4.88 -8.54
C ARG A 74 -4.49 5.80 -7.60
N ALA A 75 -3.92 6.25 -6.48
CA ALA A 75 -4.61 7.18 -5.59
C ALA A 75 -4.95 8.51 -6.31
N VAL A 76 -6.18 8.98 -6.11
CA VAL A 76 -6.63 10.31 -6.56
C VAL A 76 -7.04 11.12 -5.33
N CYS A 77 -6.36 12.24 -5.10
CA CYS A 77 -6.71 13.16 -4.03
C CYS A 77 -7.83 14.08 -4.50
N ILE A 78 -9.07 13.75 -4.13
CA ILE A 78 -10.24 14.55 -4.49
C ILE A 78 -10.59 15.45 -3.32
N ARG A 79 -10.51 16.77 -3.53
CA ARG A 79 -11.16 17.75 -2.65
C ARG A 79 -12.59 17.95 -3.16
N HIS A 80 -13.56 17.79 -2.27
CA HIS A 80 -15.01 17.71 -2.55
C HIS A 80 -15.53 18.79 -3.53
N GLU A 81 -14.90 19.96 -3.58
CA GLU A 81 -15.39 21.12 -4.33
C GLU A 81 -15.00 21.15 -5.83
N LYS A 82 -14.05 20.31 -6.29
CA LYS A 82 -13.58 20.32 -7.71
C LYS A 82 -13.18 18.94 -8.26
N GLY A 83 -13.89 17.88 -7.87
CA GLY A 83 -13.49 16.50 -8.16
C GLY A 83 -13.96 15.91 -9.50
N VAL A 84 -15.07 16.40 -10.07
CA VAL A 84 -15.82 15.65 -11.09
C VAL A 84 -15.09 15.52 -12.42
N GLU A 85 -14.51 16.60 -12.95
CA GLU A 85 -13.78 16.57 -14.23
C GLU A 85 -12.52 15.71 -14.16
N ALA A 86 -11.75 15.84 -13.06
CA ALA A 86 -10.54 15.05 -12.83
C ALA A 86 -10.83 13.53 -12.69
N ILE A 87 -11.98 13.18 -12.09
CA ILE A 87 -12.44 11.79 -12.00
C ILE A 87 -12.80 11.26 -13.39
N ASN A 88 -13.59 12.02 -14.15
CA ASN A 88 -14.09 11.59 -15.46
C ASN A 88 -12.97 11.37 -16.47
N GLU A 89 -11.96 12.24 -16.53
CA GLU A 89 -10.79 12.04 -17.40
C GLU A 89 -10.00 10.77 -17.04
N ARG A 90 -9.91 10.44 -15.74
CA ARG A 90 -9.19 9.26 -15.27
C ARG A 90 -9.96 7.97 -15.56
N ILE A 91 -11.28 7.96 -15.35
CA ILE A 91 -12.16 6.84 -15.75
C ILE A 91 -12.01 6.55 -17.24
N ALA A 92 -12.03 7.58 -18.08
CA ALA A 92 -11.86 7.43 -19.53
C ALA A 92 -10.50 6.83 -19.93
N LYS A 93 -9.43 7.13 -19.17
CA LYS A 93 -8.07 6.60 -19.41
C LYS A 93 -7.82 5.22 -18.81
N GLN A 94 -8.67 4.75 -17.89
CA GLN A 94 -8.54 3.46 -17.19
C GLN A 94 -9.60 2.43 -17.61
N SER A 95 -10.45 2.75 -18.57
CA SER A 95 -11.36 1.79 -19.19
C SER A 95 -10.52 0.84 -20.06
N TYR A 96 -10.54 -0.45 -19.69
CA TYR A 96 -9.90 -1.54 -20.43
C TYR A 96 -10.56 -1.79 -21.78
#